data_AF-A0A257MY68-F1
#
_entry.id   AF-A0A257MY68-F1
#
_cell.length_a   1.000
_cell.length_b   1.000
_cell.length_c   1.000
_cell.angle_alpha   90.00
_cell.angle_beta   90.00
_cell.angle_gamma   90.00
#
_symmetry.space_group_name_H-M   'P 1'
#
loop_
_entity.id
_entity.type
_entity.pdbx_description
1 polymer ?
#
loop_
_entity_poly.entity_id
_entity_poly.type
_entity_poly.pdbx_seq_one_letter_code
_entity_poly.pdbx_strand_id
1 'polypeptide(L)' 'MPTDSQKMPNHSPPLEFKSGSFSVPVLILFTDDLKTIGQQLQEKVDLAPEFFKNSPLIFDVQDLNKQSRDI' A
#
# COMPACT_ATOMS: atom_id res chain seq x y z
N MET A 1 -44.60 25.06 29.50
CA MET A 1 -43.90 25.07 28.19
C MET A 1 -42.88 23.94 28.22
N PRO A 2 -43.10 22.79 27.57
CA PRO A 2 -42.06 21.78 27.44
C PRO A 2 -41.20 22.13 26.23
N THR A 3 -39.92 22.41 26.47
CA THR A 3 -38.87 22.45 25.46
C THR A 3 -38.57 21.02 25.04
N ASP A 4 -39.22 20.55 23.99
CA ASP A 4 -38.81 19.33 23.31
C ASP A 4 -37.72 19.69 22.31
N SER A 5 -36.47 19.72 22.78
CA SER A 5 -35.31 19.75 21.88
C SER A 5 -35.24 18.40 21.19
N GLN A 6 -35.97 18.28 20.07
CA GLN A 6 -35.93 17.13 19.19
C GLN A 6 -34.48 16.86 18.78
N LYS A 7 -33.88 15.86 19.42
CA LYS A 7 -32.56 15.35 19.10
C LYS A 7 -32.65 14.72 17.72
N MET A 8 -32.26 15.45 16.68
CA MET A 8 -32.17 14.91 15.32
C MET A 8 -31.36 13.62 15.36
N PRO A 9 -31.82 12.53 14.73
CA PRO A 9 -31.07 11.28 14.70
C PRO A 9 -29.72 11.55 14.03
N ASN A 10 -28.62 11.21 14.71
CA ASN A 10 -27.28 11.23 14.15
C ASN A 10 -27.22 10.24 12.99
N HIS A 11 -27.64 10.66 11.80
CA HIS A 11 -27.35 9.95 10.57
C HIS A 11 -25.90 10.24 10.23
N SER A 12 -25.02 9.28 10.51
CA SER A 12 -23.67 9.29 9.96
C SER A 12 -23.74 9.45 8.43
N PRO A 13 -22.85 10.25 7.83
CA PRO A 13 -22.83 10.40 6.38
C PRO A 13 -22.55 9.05 5.70
N PRO A 14 -23.04 8.84 4.47
CA PRO A 14 -22.89 7.55 3.76
C PRO A 14 -21.42 7.21 3.42
N LEU A 15 -20.51 8.17 3.52
CA LEU A 15 -19.06 8.01 3.32
C LEU A 15 -18.29 9.11 4.03
N GLU A 16 -17.04 8.82 4.40
CA GLU A 16 -16.11 9.76 5.01
C GLU A 16 -14.68 9.44 4.54
N PHE A 17 -13.90 10.47 4.22
CA PHE A 17 -12.45 10.31 4.05
C PHE A 17 -11.76 10.49 5.39
N LYS A 18 -10.90 9.54 5.75
CA LYS A 18 -10.02 9.66 6.93
C LYS A 18 -8.57 9.43 6.50
N SER A 19 -7.66 10.16 7.12
CA SER A 19 -6.24 9.83 7.07
C SER A 19 -5.93 8.70 8.05
N GLY A 20 -4.95 7.87 7.70
CA GLY A 20 -4.46 6.81 8.55
C GLY A 20 -3.04 6.40 8.15
N SER A 21 -2.30 5.87 9.11
CA SER A 21 -0.99 5.26 8.87
C SER A 21 -1.13 3.74 8.93
N PHE A 22 -0.52 3.06 7.98
CA PHE A 22 -0.49 1.60 7.93
C PHE A 22 0.90 1.14 7.47
N SER A 23 1.33 -0.03 7.96
CA SER A 23 2.63 -0.60 7.61
C SER A 23 2.44 -1.71 6.59
N VAL A 24 3.10 -1.58 5.44
CA VAL A 24 3.11 -2.58 4.37
C VAL A 24 4.53 -2.74 3.83
N PRO A 25 4.89 -3.94 3.37
CA PRO A 25 6.17 -4.13 2.69
C PRO A 25 6.25 -3.28 1.43
N VAL A 26 7.45 -2.75 1.17
CA VAL A 26 7.78 -1.98 -0.02
C VAL A 26 8.85 -2.74 -0.81
N LEU A 27 8.54 -3.07 -2.06
CA LEU A 27 9.48 -3.64 -3.01
C LEU A 27 10.08 -2.52 -3.86
N ILE A 28 11.31 -2.15 -3.54
CA ILE A 28 12.08 -1.15 -4.30
C ILE A 28 12.77 -1.86 -5.48
N LEU A 29 12.53 -1.36 -6.70
CA LEU A 29 13.15 -1.88 -7.91
C LEU A 29 14.37 -1.02 -8.31
N PHE A 30 15.52 -1.67 -8.48
CA PHE A 30 16.79 -1.03 -8.83
C PHE A 30 17.31 -1.38 -10.23
N THR A 31 16.64 -2.33 -10.91
CA THR A 31 16.94 -2.78 -12.28
C THR A 31 15.64 -3.11 -13.00
N ASP A 32 15.61 -2.91 -14.31
CA ASP A 32 14.52 -3.28 -15.21
C ASP A 32 14.67 -4.72 -15.78
N ASP A 33 15.74 -5.44 -15.44
CA ASP A 33 15.90 -6.85 -15.79
C ASP A 33 14.93 -7.73 -15.00
N LEU A 34 13.80 -8.04 -15.64
CA LEU A 34 12.73 -8.87 -15.07
C LEU A 34 13.18 -10.29 -14.69
N LYS A 35 14.21 -10.84 -15.34
CA LYS A 35 14.73 -12.17 -14.96
C LYS A 35 15.43 -12.09 -13.61
N THR A 36 16.30 -11.10 -13.44
CA THR A 36 16.98 -10.83 -12.17
C THR A 36 15.99 -10.51 -11.07
N ILE A 37 14.97 -9.69 -11.34
CA ILE A 37 13.89 -9.39 -10.38
C ILE A 37 13.18 -10.67 -9.96
N GLY A 38 12.74 -11.49 -10.92
CA GLY A 38 11.99 -12.72 -10.65
C GLY A 38 12.79 -13.70 -9.80
N GLN A 39 14.07 -13.90 -10.11
CA GLN A 39 14.95 -14.77 -9.33
C GLN A 39 15.09 -14.29 -7.87
N GLN A 40 15.45 -13.02 -7.66
CA GLN A 40 15.63 -12.50 -6.31
C GLN A 40 14.32 -12.47 -5.50
N LEU A 41 13.20 -12.22 -6.16
CA LEU A 41 11.90 -12.26 -5.50
C LEU A 41 11.57 -13.68 -5.04
N GLN A 42 11.80 -14.69 -5.88
CA GLN A 42 11.58 -16.10 -5.50
C GLN A 42 12.45 -16.47 -4.29
N GLU A 43 13.74 -16.15 -4.33
CA GLU A 43 14.67 -16.40 -3.22
C GLU A 43 14.18 -15.76 -1.91
N LYS A 44 13.64 -14.53 -1.95
CA LYS A 44 13.08 -13.86 -0.76
C LYS A 44 11.78 -14.50 -0.28
N VAL A 45 10.89 -14.89 -1.20
CA VAL A 45 9.63 -15.56 -0.85
C VAL A 45 9.91 -16.92 -0.20
N ASP A 46 10.86 -17.68 -0.71
CA ASP A 46 11.23 -18.99 -0.17
C ASP A 46 11.76 -18.91 1.27
N LEU A 47 12.41 -17.80 1.64
CA LEU A 47 12.88 -17.56 3.01
C LEU A 47 11.74 -17.30 4.01
N ALA A 48 10.64 -16.69 3.57
CA ALA A 48 9.51 -16.36 4.45
C ALA A 48 8.15 -16.43 3.74
N PRO A 49 7.68 -17.63 3.32
CA PRO A 49 6.48 -17.76 2.49
C PRO A 49 5.24 -17.16 3.17
N GLU A 50 5.07 -17.40 4.47
CA GLU A 50 3.91 -16.91 5.22
C GLU A 50 3.93 -15.40 5.43
N PHE A 51 5.09 -14.73 5.35
CA PHE A 51 5.15 -13.26 5.39
C PHE A 51 4.58 -12.63 4.11
N PHE A 52 4.82 -13.25 2.96
CA PHE A 52 4.41 -12.74 1.65
C PHE A 52 3.03 -13.25 1.19
N LYS A 53 2.56 -14.36 1.75
CA LYS A 53 1.28 -14.97 1.42
C LYS A 53 0.12 -14.03 1.70
N ASN A 54 -0.61 -13.66 0.64
CA ASN A 54 -1.72 -12.70 0.68
C ASN A 54 -1.34 -11.33 1.27
N SER A 55 -0.05 -10.99 1.28
CA SER A 55 0.45 -9.73 1.82
C SER A 55 0.32 -8.62 0.78
N PRO A 56 -0.27 -7.46 1.10
CA PRO A 56 -0.26 -6.32 0.20
C PRO A 56 1.18 -5.79 0.04
N LEU A 57 1.54 -5.36 -1.17
CA LEU A 57 2.88 -4.91 -1.49
C LEU A 57 2.82 -3.59 -2.26
N ILE A 58 3.67 -2.64 -1.90
CA ILE A 58 3.89 -1.41 -2.67
C ILE A 58 5.12 -1.60 -3.56
N PHE A 59 5.01 -1.26 -4.84
CA PHE A 59 6.16 -1.16 -5.75
C PHE A 59 6.70 0.26 -5.75
N ASP A 60 7.97 0.42 -5.38
CA ASP A 60 8.69 1.67 -5.54
C ASP A 60 9.59 1.58 -6.78
N VAL A 61 9.30 2.43 -7.77
CA VAL A 61 9.99 2.49 -9.07
C VAL A 61 10.80 3.77 -9.24
N GLN A 62 11.01 4.53 -8.16
CA GLN A 62 11.69 5.83 -8.22
C GLN A 62 13.11 5.70 -8.75
N ASP A 63 13.86 4.68 -8.36
CA ASP A 63 15.25 4.51 -8.80
C ASP A 63 15.34 4.06 -10.26
N LEU A 64 14.44 3.20 -10.74
CA LEU A 64 14.33 2.88 -12.18
C LEU A 64 14.11 4.13 -13.03
N ASN A 65 13.20 5.00 -12.58
CA ASN A 65 12.89 6.22 -13.31
C ASN A 65 14.08 7.18 -13.36
N LYS A 66 15.01 7.15 -12.39
CA LYS A 66 16.24 7.94 -12.44
C LYS A 66 17.20 7.40 -13.49
N GLN A 67 17.35 6.08 -13.59
CA GLN A 67 18.21 5.43 -14.60
C GLN A 67 17.72 5.70 -16.03
N SER A 68 16.40 5.78 -16.23
CA SER A 68 15.83 6.08 -17.55
C SER A 68 15.92 7.57 -17.97
N ARG A 69 16.34 8.47 -17.07
CA ARG A 69 16.41 9.92 -17.33
C ARG A 69 17.77 10.41 -17.84
N ASP A 70 18.71 9.51 -18.08
CA ASP A 70 19.99 9.83 -18.75
C ASP A 70 19.86 9.91 -20.29
N ILE A 71 18.69 10.35 -20.81
CA ILE A 71 18.42 10.57 -22.23
C ILE A 71 18.09 12.05 -22.47
#